data_AF-X0U2M6-F1
#
_entry.id   AF-X0U2M6-F1
#
_cell.length_a   1.000
_cell.length_b   1.000
_cell.length_c   1.000
_cell.angle_alpha   90.00
_cell.angle_beta   90.00
_cell.angle_gamma   90.00
#
_symmetry.space_group_name_H-M   'P 1'
#
loop_
_entity.id
_entity.type
_entity.pdbx_description
1 polymer ?
#
loop_
_entity_poly.entity_id
_entity_poly.type
_entity_poly.pdbx_seq_one_letter_code
_entity_poly.pdbx_strand_id
1 'polypeptide(L)' 'PKAIIEHLNLRRPIYKKTACYGHFGRMEEGFTWEQLGRVKEIKKWAKKI' A
#
# COMPACT_ATOMS: atom_id res chain seq x y z
N PRO A 1 -5.69 12.82 -6.80
CA PRO A 1 -5.11 12.53 -5.45
C PRO A 1 -6.01 11.71 -4.51
N LYS A 2 -7.31 12.05 -4.41
CA LYS A 2 -8.28 11.45 -3.47
C LYS A 2 -8.27 9.91 -3.43
N ALA A 3 -8.34 9.25 -4.59
CA ALA A 3 -8.41 7.79 -4.65
C ALA A 3 -7.19 7.08 -4.03
N ILE A 4 -5.97 7.63 -4.19
CA ILE A 4 -4.75 7.07 -3.57
C ILE A 4 -4.83 7.21 -2.04
N ILE A 5 -5.24 8.38 -1.55
CA ILE A 5 -5.37 8.66 -0.12
C ILE A 5 -6.37 7.72 0.54
N GLU A 6 -7.50 7.48 -0.12
CA GLU A 6 -8.55 6.58 0.37
C GLU A 6 -8.10 5.12 0.29
N HIS A 7 -7.57 4.68 -0.84
CA HIS A 7 -7.15 3.29 -1.04
C HIS A 7 -6.03 2.88 -0.07
N LEU A 8 -5.04 3.74 0.15
CA LEU A 8 -3.93 3.49 1.07
C LEU A 8 -4.24 3.95 2.51
N ASN A 9 -5.43 4.51 2.77
CA ASN A 9 -5.83 4.99 4.09
C ASN A 9 -4.76 5.91 4.74
N LEU A 10 -4.37 6.97 4.03
CA LEU A 10 -3.21 7.79 4.39
C LEU A 10 -3.49 8.86 5.45
N ARG A 11 -4.75 9.21 5.73
CA ARG A 11 -5.10 10.28 6.69
C ARG A 11 -5.04 9.80 8.14
N ARG A 12 -3.87 9.31 8.56
CA ARG A 12 -3.59 8.75 9.90
C ARG A 12 -2.15 9.07 10.33
N PRO A 13 -1.83 9.10 11.62
CA PRO A 13 -0.48 9.38 12.12
C PRO A 13 0.45 8.16 12.01
N ILE A 14 0.74 7.69 10.79
CA ILE A 14 1.54 6.48 10.51
C ILE A 14 3.00 6.77 10.12
N TYR A 15 3.37 8.04 9.93
CA TYR A 15 4.60 8.42 9.22
C TYR A 15 5.88 8.41 10.07
N LYS A 16 5.80 8.43 11.40
CA LYS A 16 6.99 8.49 12.27
C LYS A 16 7.97 7.33 11.99
N LYS A 17 7.44 6.14 11.69
CA LYS A 17 8.22 4.93 11.42
C LYS A 17 8.99 4.99 10.09
N THR A 18 8.54 5.77 9.11
CA THR A 18 9.23 5.89 7.80
C THR A 18 10.43 6.83 7.84
N ALA A 19 10.57 7.66 8.90
CA ALA A 19 11.63 8.65 9.02
C ALA A 19 13.04 8.04 9.21
N CYS A 20 13.12 6.75 9.52
CA CYS A 20 14.37 5.99 9.59
C CYS A 20 14.20 4.63 8.91
N TYR A 21 15.29 4.07 8.40
CA TYR A 21 15.33 2.77 7.73
C TYR A 21 14.48 2.65 6.46
N GLY A 22 14.11 3.78 5.85
CA GLY A 22 13.46 3.86 4.54
C GLY A 22 11.94 3.67 4.56
N HIS A 23 11.30 3.99 3.44
CA HIS A 23 9.84 3.98 3.26
C HIS A 23 9.27 2.67 2.71
N PHE A 24 10.11 1.84 2.08
CA PHE A 24 9.68 0.68 1.30
C PHE A 24 10.31 -0.63 1.79
N GLY A 25 9.71 -1.76 1.40
CA GLY A 25 10.21 -3.10 1.70
C GLY A 25 10.05 -3.51 3.17
N ARG A 26 9.15 -2.84 3.89
CA ARG A 26 8.92 -3.03 5.33
C ARG A 26 7.47 -3.44 5.59
N MET A 27 7.27 -4.69 5.98
CA MET A 27 5.93 -5.24 6.30
C MET A 27 5.50 -4.83 7.72
N GLU A 28 5.19 -3.55 7.91
CA GLU A 28 4.80 -2.98 9.20
C GLU A 28 3.34 -2.51 9.21
N GLU A 29 2.75 -2.51 10.40
CA GLU A 29 1.42 -1.94 10.60
C GLU A 29 1.39 -0.45 10.21
N GLY A 30 0.46 -0.11 9.32
CA GLY A 30 0.26 1.25 8.82
C GLY A 30 0.76 1.45 7.38
N PHE A 31 1.73 0.67 6.91
CA PHE A 31 2.31 0.78 5.56
C PHE A 31 1.48 -0.02 4.55
N THR A 32 0.29 0.48 4.25
CA THR A 32 -0.68 -0.16 3.35
C THR A 32 -0.18 -0.29 1.91
N TRP A 33 0.79 0.52 1.49
CA TRP A 33 1.41 0.43 0.16
C TRP A 33 2.25 -0.84 -0.06
N GLU A 34 2.69 -1.50 1.01
CA GLU A 34 3.39 -2.79 0.92
C GLU A 34 2.44 -3.99 0.80
N GLN A 35 1.12 -3.77 0.93
CA GLN A 35 0.14 -4.85 0.91
C GLN A 35 -0.11 -5.35 -0.51
N LEU A 36 -0.06 -6.67 -0.69
CA LEU A 36 -0.31 -7.35 -1.97
C LEU A 36 -1.79 -7.67 -2.22
N GLY A 37 -2.71 -6.89 -1.64
CA GLY A 37 -4.16 -7.16 -1.66
C GLY A 37 -4.77 -7.25 -3.06
N ARG A 38 -4.16 -6.57 -4.04
CA ARG A 38 -4.65 -6.53 -5.43
C ARG A 38 -4.09 -7.62 -6.34
N VAL A 39 -3.17 -8.47 -5.87
CA VAL A 39 -2.54 -9.49 -6.72
C VAL A 39 -3.54 -10.45 -7.35
N LYS A 40 -4.57 -10.88 -6.61
CA LYS A 40 -5.62 -11.78 -7.14
C LYS A 40 -6.40 -11.14 -8.29
N GLU A 41 -6.82 -9.88 -8.11
CA GLU A 41 -7.58 -9.13 -9.11
C GLU A 41 -6.75 -8.87 -10.37
N ILE A 42 -5.50 -8.44 -10.20
CA ILE A 42 -4.58 -8.18 -11.32
C ILE A 42 -4.30 -9.47 -12.10
N LYS A 43 -4.04 -10.60 -11.42
CA LYS A 43 -3.87 -11.91 -12.08
C LYS A 43 -5.12 -12.34 -12.84
N LYS A 44 -6.32 -12.10 -12.29
CA LYS A 44 -7.59 -12.41 -12.97
C LYS A 44 -7.74 -11.57 -14.24
N TRP A 45 -7.44 -10.27 -14.16
CA TRP A 45 -7.51 -9.37 -15.30
C TRP A 45 -6.49 -9.74 -16.38
N ALA A 46 -5.24 -10.00 -16.00
CA ALA A 46 -4.18 -10.39 -16.93
C ALA A 46 -4.45 -11.70 -17.68
N LYS A 47 -5.18 -12.65 -17.07
CA LYS A 47 -5.60 -13.91 -17.72
C LYS A 47 -6.79 -13.76 -18.68
N LYS A 48 -7.49 -12.63 -18.63
CA LYS A 48 -8.67 -12.35 -19.47
C LYS A 48 -8.28 -11.71 -20.80
N ILE A 49 -7.07 -11.16 -20.87
CA ILE A 49 -6.41 -10.64 -22.07
C ILE A 49 -5.69 -11.81 -22.74
#